data_AF-A0A0R2WDZ4-F1
#
_entry.id   AF-A0A0R2WDZ4-F1
#
_cell.length_a   1.000
_cell.length_b   1.000
_cell.length_c   1.000
_cell.angle_alpha   90.00
_cell.angle_beta   90.00
_cell.angle_gamma   90.00
#
_symmetry.space_group_name_H-M   'P 1'
#
loop_
_entity.id
_entity.type
_entity.pdbx_description
1 polymer ?
#
loop_
_entity_poly.entity_id
_entity_poly.type
_entity_poly.pdbx_seq_one_letter_code
_entity_poly.pdbx_strand_id
1 'polypeptide(L)'
;MTQISGLRFQVDNATSAALNRAHTKLAPTEAPITSFSDRIGEGLKSVANAQSEANTLAQNYELGLEQDLSKVMVSQQVSSLGFQLTLSMRNKALSAYKDIMNMPV
;
A
#
# COMPACT_ATOMS: atom_id res chain seq x y z
N MET A 1 1.92 -2.63 63.34
CA MET A 1 0.81 -2.57 62.36
C MET A 1 1.13 -1.46 61.36
N THR A 2 0.71 -1.58 60.09
CA THR A 2 0.90 -0.61 58.97
C THR A 2 2.07 -0.88 58.01
N GLN A 3 2.01 -1.99 57.26
CA GLN A 3 2.78 -2.17 56.00
C GLN A 3 1.93 -2.75 54.85
N ILE A 4 0.64 -3.02 55.04
CA ILE A 4 -0.21 -3.70 54.04
C ILE A 4 -0.98 -2.70 53.14
N SER A 5 -1.10 -1.42 53.53
CA SER A 5 -1.83 -0.42 52.72
C SER A 5 -1.07 0.07 51.47
N GLY A 6 0.24 -0.15 51.35
CA GLY A 6 1.05 0.34 50.21
C GLY A 6 0.95 -0.51 48.94
N LEU A 7 0.61 -1.80 49.06
CA LEU A 7 0.57 -2.75 47.94
C LEU A 7 -0.71 -2.62 47.08
N ARG A 8 -1.83 -2.18 47.66
CA ARG A 8 -3.08 -1.96 46.92
C ARG A 8 -2.96 -0.77 45.96
N PHE A 9 -2.30 0.30 46.39
CA PHE A 9 -2.08 1.51 45.60
C PHE A 9 -1.16 1.27 44.38
N GLN A 10 -0.21 0.34 44.45
CA GLN A 10 0.67 0.01 43.32
C GLN A 10 -0.04 -0.82 42.24
N VAL A 11 -0.96 -1.72 42.62
CA VAL A 11 -1.73 -2.52 41.66
C VAL A 11 -2.74 -1.66 40.91
N ASP A 12 -3.38 -0.71 41.58
CA ASP A 12 -4.31 0.24 40.95
C ASP A 12 -3.59 1.17 39.95
N ASN A 13 -2.35 1.59 40.27
CA ASN A 13 -1.51 2.36 39.36
C ASN A 13 -0.95 1.56 38.18
N ALA A 14 -0.60 0.28 38.39
CA ALA A 14 -0.12 -0.60 37.32
C ALA A 14 -1.24 -0.91 36.31
N THR A 15 -2.47 -1.08 36.78
CA THR A 15 -3.63 -1.40 35.95
C THR A 15 -4.08 -0.18 35.13
N SER A 16 -4.08 1.02 35.74
CA SER A 16 -4.36 2.27 35.02
C SER A 16 -3.29 2.62 33.98
N ALA A 17 -2.01 2.35 34.26
CA ALA A 17 -0.94 2.50 33.28
C ALA A 17 -1.05 1.52 32.11
N ALA A 18 -1.53 0.29 32.33
CA ALA A 18 -1.77 -0.68 31.27
C ALA A 18 -2.94 -0.26 30.36
N LEU A 19 -4.03 0.26 30.94
CA LEU A 19 -5.18 0.77 30.20
C LEU A 19 -4.81 1.99 29.33
N ASN A 20 -4.02 2.93 29.85
CA ASN A 20 -3.56 4.10 29.08
C ASN A 20 -2.64 3.72 27.91
N ARG A 21 -1.80 2.69 28.07
CA ARG A 21 -0.97 2.17 26.97
C ARG A 21 -1.79 1.47 25.90
N ALA A 22 -2.83 0.74 26.29
CA ALA A 22 -3.77 0.13 25.34
C ALA A 22 -4.53 1.21 24.55
N HIS A 23 -5.03 2.25 25.23
CA HIS A 23 -5.66 3.40 24.59
C HIS A 23 -4.73 4.14 23.62
N THR A 24 -3.45 4.30 23.95
CA THR A 24 -2.47 4.99 23.08
C THR A 24 -2.15 4.17 21.82
N LYS A 25 -2.17 2.83 21.91
CA LYS A 25 -1.95 1.95 20.74
C LYS A 25 -3.18 1.78 19.84
N LEU A 26 -4.37 1.99 20.39
CA LEU A 26 -5.65 1.92 19.68
C LEU A 26 -6.12 3.31 19.20
N ALA A 27 -5.47 4.38 19.67
CA ALA A 27 -5.72 5.72 19.15
C ALA A 27 -5.46 5.71 17.63
N PRO A 28 -6.38 6.25 16.83
CA PRO A 28 -6.19 6.33 15.39
C PRO A 28 -4.95 7.18 15.15
N THR A 29 -3.87 6.53 14.77
CA THR A 29 -2.72 7.23 14.22
C THR A 29 -3.23 7.84 12.93
N GLU A 30 -3.36 9.17 12.90
CA GLU A 30 -3.53 9.94 11.67
C GLU A 30 -2.26 9.75 10.84
N ALA A 31 -2.14 8.58 10.22
CA ALA A 31 -1.21 8.39 9.12
C ALA A 31 -1.62 9.40 8.06
N PRO A 32 -0.67 10.16 7.48
CA PRO A 32 -0.98 11.11 6.43
C PRO A 32 -1.77 10.37 5.35
N ILE A 33 -3.01 10.82 5.13
CA ILE A 33 -3.90 10.24 4.13
C ILE A 33 -3.26 10.58 2.79
N THR A 34 -2.50 9.64 2.24
CA THR A 34 -2.01 9.75 0.86
C THR A 34 -3.24 9.83 -0.03
N SER A 35 -3.36 10.91 -0.81
CA SER A 35 -4.55 11.11 -1.60
C SER A 35 -4.69 9.95 -2.59
N PHE A 36 -5.92 9.56 -2.88
CA PHE A 36 -6.17 8.50 -3.87
C PHE A 36 -5.56 8.86 -5.23
N SER A 37 -5.57 10.13 -5.62
CA SER A 37 -4.90 10.65 -6.81
C SER A 37 -3.39 10.41 -6.78
N ASP A 38 -2.73 10.64 -5.62
CA ASP A 38 -1.29 10.39 -5.48
C ASP A 38 -0.98 8.89 -5.64
N ARG A 39 -1.83 8.03 -5.06
CA ARG A 39 -1.70 6.57 -5.19
C ARG A 39 -1.87 6.09 -6.63
N ILE A 40 -2.83 6.65 -7.36
CA ILE A 40 -2.99 6.36 -8.80
C ILE A 40 -1.78 6.87 -9.59
N GLY A 41 -1.29 8.07 -9.28
CA GLY A 41 -0.10 8.64 -9.90
C GLY A 41 1.15 7.77 -9.68
N GLU A 42 1.38 7.31 -8.45
CA GLU A 42 2.44 6.36 -8.12
C GLU A 42 2.25 5.02 -8.84
N GLY A 43 1.04 4.48 -8.88
CA GLY A 43 0.73 3.24 -9.57
C GLY A 43 1.01 3.34 -11.08
N LEU A 44 0.62 4.43 -11.72
CA LEU A 44 0.87 4.66 -13.14
C LEU A 44 2.37 4.78 -13.42
N LYS A 45 3.11 5.48 -12.54
CA LYS A 45 4.57 5.58 -12.63
C LYS A 45 5.24 4.22 -12.43
N SER A 46 4.74 3.40 -11.52
CA SER A 46 5.22 2.04 -11.30
C SER A 46 5.04 1.16 -12.54
N VAL A 47 3.91 1.25 -13.24
CA VAL A 47 3.68 0.53 -14.49
C VAL A 47 4.60 1.02 -15.61
N ALA A 48 4.81 2.33 -15.73
CA ALA A 48 5.77 2.88 -16.70
C ALA A 48 7.19 2.38 -16.45
N ASN A 49 7.61 2.32 -15.18
CA ASN A 49 8.90 1.77 -14.78
C ASN A 49 9.00 0.28 -15.12
N ALA A 50 7.98 -0.53 -14.78
CA ALA A 50 7.95 -1.96 -15.09
C ALA A 50 8.06 -2.23 -16.60
N GLN A 51 7.40 -1.41 -17.43
CA GLN A 51 7.51 -1.50 -18.89
C GLN A 51 8.92 -1.16 -19.39
N SER A 52 9.54 -0.12 -18.85
CA SER A 52 10.92 0.25 -19.19
C SER A 52 11.91 -0.82 -18.78
N GLU A 53 11.72 -1.41 -17.60
CA GLU A 53 12.57 -2.47 -17.07
C GLU A 53 12.46 -3.74 -17.94
N ALA A 54 11.23 -4.16 -18.28
CA ALA A 54 10.99 -5.29 -19.16
C ALA A 54 11.65 -5.11 -20.54
N ASN A 55 11.56 -3.91 -21.12
CA ASN A 55 12.23 -3.58 -22.40
C ASN A 55 13.76 -3.65 -22.27
N THR A 56 14.31 -3.15 -21.17
CA THR A 56 15.76 -3.17 -20.91
C THR A 56 16.27 -4.59 -20.72
N LEU A 57 15.53 -5.41 -19.98
CA LEU A 57 15.83 -6.83 -19.76
C LEU A 57 15.79 -7.61 -21.07
N ALA A 58 14.78 -7.39 -21.92
CA ALA A 58 14.70 -8.00 -23.23
C ALA A 58 15.90 -7.62 -24.11
N GLN A 59 16.25 -6.33 -24.15
CA GLN A 59 17.42 -5.85 -24.90
C GLN A 59 18.74 -6.43 -24.37
N ASN A 60 18.93 -6.47 -23.05
CA ASN A 60 20.14 -7.03 -22.44
C ASN A 60 20.26 -8.54 -22.72
N TYR A 61 19.15 -9.25 -22.80
CA TYR A 61 19.13 -10.66 -23.18
C TYR A 61 19.49 -10.86 -24.65
N GLU A 62 18.94 -10.05 -25.56
CA GLU A 62 19.29 -10.07 -26.98
C GLU A 62 20.77 -9.74 -27.23
N LEU A 63 21.35 -8.84 -26.41
CA LEU A 63 22.76 -8.47 -26.45
C LEU A 63 23.69 -9.47 -25.74
N GLY A 64 23.14 -10.50 -25.09
CA GLY A 64 23.90 -11.51 -24.34
C GLY A 64 24.55 -11.00 -23.04
N LEU A 65 24.19 -9.79 -22.58
CA LEU A 65 24.64 -9.22 -21.31
C LEU A 65 23.93 -9.84 -20.10
N GLU A 66 22.69 -10.31 -20.30
CA GLU A 66 21.88 -11.02 -19.32
C GLU A 66 21.52 -12.40 -19.90
N GLN A 67 21.89 -13.50 -19.23
CA GLN A 67 21.63 -14.86 -19.71
C GLN A 67 20.34 -15.48 -19.14
N ASP A 68 19.72 -14.81 -18.17
CA ASP A 68 18.53 -15.33 -17.49
C ASP A 68 17.25 -14.92 -18.24
N LEU A 69 16.84 -15.79 -19.17
CA LEU A 69 15.57 -15.67 -19.89
C LEU A 69 14.37 -15.64 -18.93
N SER A 70 14.44 -16.34 -17.80
CA SER A 70 13.33 -16.44 -16.84
C SER A 70 13.01 -15.07 -16.25
N LYS A 71 14.05 -14.29 -15.93
CA LYS A 71 13.92 -12.93 -15.42
C LYS A 71 13.24 -11.99 -16.41
N VAL A 72 13.60 -12.09 -17.70
CA VAL A 72 12.96 -11.32 -18.78
C VAL A 72 11.48 -11.67 -18.90
N MET A 73 11.15 -12.97 -18.91
CA MET A 73 9.78 -13.45 -19.03
C MET A 73 8.91 -13.02 -17.84
N VAL A 74 9.44 -13.12 -16.62
CA VAL A 74 8.74 -12.65 -15.42
C VAL A 74 8.51 -11.15 -15.47
N SER A 75 9.53 -10.36 -15.84
CA SER A 75 9.40 -8.91 -15.96
C SER A 75 8.35 -8.49 -17.01
N GLN A 76 8.33 -9.16 -18.17
CA GLN A 76 7.29 -8.96 -19.18
C GLN A 76 5.89 -9.29 -18.66
N GLN A 77 5.75 -10.41 -17.93
CA GLN A 77 4.46 -10.81 -17.37
C GLN A 77 3.97 -9.81 -16.31
N VAL A 78 4.88 -9.31 -15.46
CA VAL A 78 4.57 -8.28 -14.46
C VAL A 78 4.12 -6.99 -15.14
N SER A 79 4.82 -6.54 -16.19
CA SER A 79 4.43 -5.33 -16.93
C SER A 79 3.05 -5.47 -17.57
N SER A 80 2.79 -6.60 -18.24
CA SER A 80 1.51 -6.87 -18.90
C SER A 80 0.34 -6.88 -17.90
N LEU A 81 0.50 -7.56 -16.75
CA LEU A 81 -0.51 -7.59 -15.70
C LEU A 81 -0.73 -6.20 -15.09
N GLY A 82 0.34 -5.45 -14.82
CA GLY A 82 0.26 -4.08 -14.30
C GLY A 82 -0.46 -3.12 -15.25
N PHE A 83 -0.23 -3.26 -16.55
CA PHE A 83 -0.94 -2.49 -17.57
C PHE A 83 -2.44 -2.83 -17.61
N GLN A 84 -2.80 -4.11 -17.58
CA GLN A 84 -4.21 -4.55 -17.54
C GLN A 84 -4.94 -4.03 -16.30
N LEU A 85 -4.28 -4.04 -15.15
CA LEU A 85 -4.82 -3.48 -13.91
C LEU A 85 -5.06 -1.96 -14.06
N THR A 86 -4.13 -1.24 -14.68
CA THR A 86 -4.26 0.21 -14.94
C THR A 86 -5.46 0.52 -15.82
N LEU A 87 -5.65 -0.24 -16.90
CA LEU A 87 -6.83 -0.09 -17.77
C LEU A 87 -8.12 -0.35 -17.00
N SER A 88 -8.12 -1.36 -16.12
CA SER A 88 -9.27 -1.69 -15.29
C SER A 88 -9.60 -0.57 -14.30
N MET A 89 -8.59 0.03 -13.67
CA MET A 89 -8.77 1.21 -12.79
C MET A 89 -9.27 2.43 -13.57
N ARG A 90 -8.72 2.71 -14.75
CA ARG A 90 -9.21 3.79 -15.63
C ARG A 90 -10.70 3.59 -15.95
N ASN A 91 -11.07 2.40 -16.37
CA ASN A 91 -12.46 2.09 -16.70
C ASN A 91 -13.36 2.25 -15.46
N LYS A 92 -12.92 1.78 -14.29
CA LYS A 92 -13.67 1.93 -13.04
C LYS A 92 -13.83 3.39 -12.60
N ALA A 93 -12.79 4.22 -12.80
CA ALA A 93 -12.85 5.65 -12.52
C ALA A 93 -13.83 6.38 -13.45
N LEU A 94 -13.84 6.04 -14.75
CA LEU A 94 -14.81 6.58 -15.71
C LEU A 94 -16.25 6.16 -15.37
N SER A 95 -16.45 4.90 -14.98
CA SER A 95 -17.77 4.43 -14.52
C SER A 95 -18.22 5.17 -13.26
N ALA A 96 -17.35 5.33 -12.25
CA ALA A 96 -17.69 6.05 -11.03
C ALA A 96 -18.08 7.51 -11.31
N TYR A 97 -17.38 8.19 -12.23
CA TYR A 97 -17.76 9.52 -12.68
C TYR A 97 -19.15 9.54 -13.33
N LYS A 98 -19.41 8.58 -14.22
CA LYS A 98 -20.72 8.41 -14.87
C LYS A 98 -21.83 8.11 -13.86
N ASP A 99 -21.56 7.29 -12.86
CA ASP A 99 -22.52 6.92 -11.81
C ASP A 99 -22.89 8.14 -10.95
N ILE A 100 -21.93 9.01 -10.63
CA ILE A 100 -22.20 10.28 -9.93
C ILE A 100 -23.07 11.21 -10.80
N MET A 101 -22.79 11.30 -12.10
CA MET A 101 -23.60 12.12 -13.03
C MET A 101 -25.03 11.62 -13.22
N ASN A 102 -25.22 10.30 -13.21
CA ASN A 102 -26.51 9.67 -13.43
C ASN A 102 -27.30 9.45 -12.14
N MET A 103 -26.74 9.81 -10.99
CA MET A 103 -27.46 9.77 -9.73
C MET A 103 -28.52 10.88 -9.75
N PRO A 104 -29.82 10.57 -9.64
CA PRO A 104 -30.83 11.61 -9.53
C PRO A 104 -30.59 12.39 -8.24
N VAL A 105 -30.58 13.72 -8.35
CA VAL A 105 -30.57 14.64 -7.22
C VAL A 105 -31.87 14.55 -6.42
#